data_AF-A0A8S9DUZ3-F1
#
_entry.id   AF-A0A8S9DUZ3-F1
#
_cell.length_a   1.000
_cell.length_b   1.000
_cell.length_c   1.000
_cell.angle_alpha   90.00
_cell.angle_beta   90.00
_cell.angle_gamma   90.00
#
_symmetry.space_group_name_H-M   'P 1'
#
loop_
_entity.id
_entity.type
_entity.pdbx_description
1 polymer ?
#
loop_
_entity_poly.entity_id
_entity_poly.type
_entity_poly.pdbx_seq_one_letter_code
_entity_poly.pdbx_strand_id
1 'polypeptide(L)' 'MSSTPLKRSIDQTVAEPIRPLRLVLVDDYPERAEVLERALTASGHQIIARFGSGADLRSEVMRIAPDVIIIDVDSADRD' A
#
# COMPACT_ATOMS: atom_id res chain seq x y z
N MET A 1 39.84 -22.03 28.37
CA MET A 1 38.51 -21.83 29.01
C MET A 1 38.17 -20.35 28.88
N SER A 2 37.68 -19.92 27.72
CA SER A 2 36.27 -19.62 27.42
C SER A 2 35.63 -18.59 28.37
N SER A 3 35.63 -17.32 27.96
CA SER A 3 34.58 -16.35 28.29
C SER A 3 34.62 -15.19 27.31
N THR A 4 33.64 -15.22 26.40
CA THR A 4 32.86 -14.12 25.82
C THR A 4 33.59 -12.93 25.17
N PRO A 5 33.24 -12.64 23.91
CA PRO A 5 32.52 -11.39 23.70
C PRO A 5 31.20 -11.58 22.95
N LEU A 6 30.16 -11.01 23.54
CA LEU A 6 28.83 -10.78 22.98
C LEU A 6 28.95 -9.66 21.91
N LYS A 7 29.25 -10.01 20.66
CA LYS A 7 28.90 -9.15 19.52
C LYS A 7 27.59 -9.68 18.95
N ARG A 8 26.48 -9.16 19.50
CA ARG A 8 25.17 -9.28 18.83
C ARG A 8 25.33 -8.68 17.44
N SER A 9 25.32 -9.53 16.43
CA SER A 9 25.17 -9.15 15.04
C SER A 9 23.90 -8.33 14.92
N ILE A 10 24.06 -7.03 14.70
CA ILE A 10 23.00 -6.08 14.32
C ILE A 10 22.64 -6.20 12.82
N ASP A 11 23.03 -7.29 12.19
CA ASP A 11 22.80 -7.53 10.77
C ASP A 11 21.72 -8.59 10.63
N GLN A 12 20.50 -8.13 10.38
CA GLN A 12 19.33 -8.83 9.80
C GLN A 12 18.02 -8.39 10.48
N THR A 13 17.58 -7.16 10.21
CA THR A 13 16.17 -7.00 9.87
C THR A 13 16.04 -7.53 8.44
N VAL A 14 15.93 -8.86 8.30
CA VAL A 14 15.32 -9.42 7.10
C VAL A 14 13.92 -8.81 7.04
N ALA A 15 13.75 -7.73 6.29
CA ALA A 15 12.43 -7.28 5.90
C ALA A 15 11.85 -8.47 5.15
N GLU A 16 10.90 -9.18 5.77
CA GLU A 16 10.22 -10.27 5.10
C GLU A 16 9.76 -9.76 3.74
N PRO A 17 9.97 -10.52 2.65
CA PRO A 17 9.57 -10.08 1.33
C PRO A 17 8.09 -9.74 1.39
N ILE A 18 7.78 -8.44 1.31
CA ILE A 18 6.42 -7.96 1.41
C ILE A 18 5.71 -8.56 0.21
N ARG A 19 4.73 -9.44 0.46
CA ARG A 19 3.96 -10.02 -0.64
C ARG A 19 3.29 -8.88 -1.40
N PRO A 20 3.32 -8.88 -2.74
CA PRO A 20 2.66 -7.85 -3.52
C PRO A 20 1.17 -7.85 -3.17
N LEU A 21 0.71 -6.75 -2.58
CA LEU A 21 -0.69 -6.55 -2.23
C LEU A 21 -1.44 -6.01 -3.44
N ARG A 22 -2.66 -6.50 -3.62
CA ARG A 22 -3.61 -6.05 -4.63
C ARG A 22 -4.37 -4.86 -4.09
N LEU A 23 -4.03 -3.69 -4.60
CA LEU A 23 -4.53 -2.41 -4.13
C LEU A 23 -5.57 -1.84 -5.09
N VAL A 24 -6.64 -1.32 -4.53
CA VAL A 24 -7.61 -0.48 -5.26
C VAL A 24 -7.48 0.94 -4.75
N LEU A 25 -7.41 1.90 -5.67
CA LEU A 25 -7.35 3.32 -5.32
C LEU A 25 -8.65 4.02 -5.69
N VAL A 26 -9.18 4.78 -4.74
CA VAL A 26 -10.37 5.61 -4.91
C VAL A 26 -9.95 7.07 -4.72
N ASP A 27 -9.92 7.82 -5.81
CA ASP A 27 -9.45 9.21 -5.85
C ASP A 27 -10.09 9.91 -7.05
N ASP A 28 -10.67 11.10 -6.83
CA ASP A 28 -11.26 11.91 -7.89
C ASP A 28 -10.21 12.70 -8.70
N TYR A 29 -8.97 12.73 -8.23
CA TYR A 29 -7.84 13.44 -8.83
C TYR A 29 -6.89 12.45 -9.52
N PRO A 30 -7.01 12.26 -10.85
CA PRO A 30 -6.23 11.26 -11.57
C PRO A 30 -4.71 11.49 -11.50
N GLU A 31 -4.27 12.75 -11.38
CA GLU A 31 -2.85 13.10 -11.23
C GLU A 31 -2.26 12.60 -9.91
N ARG A 32 -2.98 12.77 -8.79
CA ARG A 32 -2.55 12.29 -7.46
C ARG A 32 -2.49 10.78 -7.42
N ALA A 33 -3.52 10.16 -7.98
CA ALA A 33 -3.59 8.71 -8.06
C ALA A 33 -2.48 8.10 -8.91
N GLU A 34 -2.02 8.77 -9.97
CA GLU A 34 -0.88 8.32 -10.77
C GLU A 34 0.44 8.38 -9.99
N VAL A 35 0.66 9.46 -9.22
CA VAL A 35 1.84 9.58 -8.34
C VAL A 35 1.85 8.47 -7.29
N LEU A 36 0.71 8.22 -6.66
CA LEU A 36 0.56 7.19 -5.64
C LEU A 36 0.74 5.78 -6.22
N GLU A 37 0.20 5.51 -7.40
CA GLU A 37 0.38 4.25 -8.13
C GLU A 37 1.86 3.98 -8.44
N ARG A 38 2.60 4.99 -8.92
CA ARG A 38 4.03 4.86 -9.18
C ARG A 38 4.81 4.54 -7.91
N ALA A 39 4.50 5.22 -6.81
CA ALA A 39 5.16 4.98 -5.52
C ALA A 39 4.89 3.57 -4.97
N LEU A 40 3.63 3.11 -5.02
CA LEU A 40 3.21 1.79 -4.54
C LEU A 40 3.73 0.65 -5.44
N THR A 41 3.81 0.89 -6.74
CA THR A 41 4.42 -0.07 -7.69
C THR A 41 5.93 -0.16 -7.44
N ALA A 42 6.59 0.97 -7.19
CA ALA A 42 8.01 0.99 -6.83
C ALA A 42 8.31 0.27 -5.50
N SER A 43 7.35 0.22 -4.57
CA SER A 43 7.47 -0.54 -3.33
C SER A 43 7.11 -2.03 -3.46
N GLY A 44 6.82 -2.50 -4.68
CA GLY A 44 6.53 -3.91 -4.96
C GLY A 44 5.07 -4.32 -4.77
N HIS A 45 4.15 -3.36 -4.71
CA HIS A 45 2.70 -3.64 -4.70
C HIS A 45 2.08 -3.48 -6.09
N GLN A 46 0.82 -3.89 -6.22
CA GLN A 46 0.11 -3.83 -7.49
C GLN A 46 -1.22 -3.10 -7.34
N ILE A 47 -1.35 -1.96 -8.04
CA ILE A 47 -2.65 -1.30 -8.22
C ILE A 47 -3.42 -2.08 -9.29
N ILE A 48 -4.59 -2.61 -8.93
CA ILE A 48 -5.38 -3.44 -9.84
C ILE A 48 -6.62 -2.74 -10.39
N ALA A 49 -7.07 -1.66 -9.75
CA ALA A 49 -8.08 -0.79 -10.30
C ALA A 49 -8.08 0.59 -9.63
N ARG A 50 -8.65 1.56 -10.35
CA ARG A 50 -8.80 2.95 -9.93
C ARG A 50 -10.26 3.38 -10.12
N PHE A 51 -10.83 4.02 -9.12
CA PHE A 51 -12.21 4.51 -9.12
C PHE A 51 -12.26 5.97 -8.69
N GLY A 52 -13.22 6.72 -9.22
CA GLY A 52 -13.62 7.99 -8.61
C GLY A 52 -14.55 7.74 -7.42
N SER A 53 -14.73 8.73 -6.55
CA SER A 53 -15.59 8.66 -5.34
C SER A 53 -17.05 8.34 -5.65
N GLY A 54 -17.50 8.56 -6.88
CA GLY A 54 -18.87 8.26 -7.34
C GLY A 54 -19.09 6.83 -7.83
N ALA A 55 -18.08 5.96 -7.85
CA ALA A 55 -18.23 4.58 -8.32
C ALA A 55 -18.99 3.71 -7.31
N ASP A 56 -19.65 2.64 -7.77
CA ASP A 56 -20.23 1.62 -6.90
C ASP A 56 -19.13 0.73 -6.30
N LEU A 57 -18.38 1.31 -5.35
CA LEU A 57 -17.24 0.69 -4.68
C LEU A 57 -17.61 -0.65 -4.06
N ARG A 58 -18.84 -0.80 -3.55
CA ARG A 58 -19.27 -2.04 -2.90
C ARG A 58 -19.34 -3.19 -3.90
N SER A 59 -20.01 -3.00 -5.04
CA SER A 59 -20.09 -4.02 -6.08
C SER A 59 -18.72 -4.32 -6.67
N GLU A 60 -17.92 -3.28 -6.84
CA GLU A 60 -16.59 -3.35 -7.42
C GLU A 60 -15.59 -4.12 -6.54
N VAL A 61 -15.59 -3.84 -5.24
CA VAL A 61 -14.78 -4.55 -4.25
C VAL A 61 -15.17 -6.01 -4.16
N MET A 62 -16.46 -6.32 -4.20
CA MET A 62 -16.93 -7.72 -4.20
C MET A 62 -16.50 -8.47 -5.47
N ARG A 63 -16.46 -7.78 -6.62
CA ARG A 63 -16.01 -8.36 -7.89
C ARG A 63 -14.50 -8.56 -7.95
N ILE A 64 -13.74 -7.57 -7.50
CA ILE A 64 -12.28 -7.52 -7.63
C ILE A 64 -11.58 -8.27 -6.49
N ALA A 65 -12.18 -8.27 -5.30
CA ALA A 65 -11.62 -8.77 -4.05
C ALA A 65 -10.17 -8.28 -3.84
N PRO A 66 -9.95 -6.96 -3.69
CA PRO A 66 -8.63 -6.41 -3.38
C PRO A 66 -8.20 -6.77 -1.96
N ASP A 67 -6.89 -6.79 -1.72
CA ASP A 67 -6.33 -6.97 -0.38
C ASP A 67 -6.48 -5.70 0.45
N VAL A 68 -6.37 -4.53 -0.20
CA VAL A 68 -6.42 -3.22 0.44
C VAL A 68 -7.10 -2.22 -0.49
N ILE A 69 -7.94 -1.35 0.08
CA ILE A 69 -8.57 -0.23 -0.62
C ILE A 69 -8.05 1.05 0.01
N ILE A 70 -7.50 1.94 -0.81
CA ILE A 70 -7.08 3.28 -0.42
C ILE A 70 -8.16 4.24 -0.90
N ILE A 71 -8.78 4.96 0.02
CA ILE A 71 -9.77 5.98 -0.29
C ILE A 71 -9.16 7.31 0.11
N ASP A 72 -8.94 8.16 -0.89
CA ASP A 72 -8.64 9.54 -0.63
C ASP A 72 -9.93 10.26 -0.26
N VAL A 73 -10.12 10.46 1.04
CA VAL A 73 -11.13 11.38 1.53
C VAL A 73 -10.43 12.72 1.54
N ASP A 74 -10.79 13.62 0.61
CA ASP A 74 -10.41 15.03 0.66
C ASP A 74 -10.69 15.53 2.07
N SER A 75 -9.64 15.53 2.89
CA SER A 75 -9.76 15.82 4.31
C SER A 75 -9.72 17.33 4.37
N ALA A 76 -10.87 17.97 4.15
CA ALA A 76 -11.03 19.41 4.27
C ALA A 76 -10.74 19.92 5.69
N ASP A 77 -10.39 19.06 6.64
CA ASP A 77 -10.13 19.45 8.02
C ASP A 77 -9.26 18.42 8.74
N ARG A 78 -8.00 18.77 8.95
CA ARG A 78 -7.24 18.38 10.14
C ARG A 78 -6.43 19.60 10.59
N ASP A 79 -7.17 20.60 11.07
CA ASP A 79 -6.75 21.80 11.82
C ASP A 79 -6.20 23.00 11.01
#